data_AF-A0A3S3S9C7-F1
#
_entry.id   AF-A0A3S3S9C7-F1
#
_cell.length_a   1.000
_cell.length_b   1.000
_cell.length_c   1.000
_cell.angle_alpha   90.00
_cell.angle_beta   90.00
_cell.angle_gamma   90.00
#
_symmetry.space_group_name_H-M   'P 1'
#
loop_
_entity.id
_entity.type
_entity.pdbx_description
1 polymer ?
#
loop_
_entity_poly.entity_id
_entity_poly.type
_entity_poly.pdbx_seq_one_letter_code
_entity_poly.pdbx_strand_id
1 'polypeptide(L)'
;MSQTSHGIGGLSYDAKKRPWPAEFNVFLALVILVAAFELVGRVFLGDSFLFNTRENVSGLFNEQRLQIIILQVSIVGIIAIGVTQVIICGGIDLSSGSIVGATAMIAMSFAQVATVNGNPNPKAMFINYGWTDLPVIVPLLVAVGCGLIAG
;
A
#
# COMPACT_ATOMS: atom_id res chain seq x y z
N MET A 1 57.25 -3.47 7.78
CA MET A 1 56.23 -2.59 7.17
C MET A 1 55.73 -3.28 5.90
N SER A 2 54.56 -3.92 5.91
CA SER A 2 54.01 -4.56 4.70
C SER A 2 52.52 -4.26 4.60
N GLN A 3 52.19 -3.19 3.88
CA GLN A 3 50.82 -2.86 3.47
C GLN A 3 50.65 -3.26 2.01
N THR A 4 50.31 -4.51 1.77
CA THR A 4 49.94 -5.00 0.44
C THR A 4 48.44 -4.80 0.24
N SER A 5 48.04 -3.58 -0.14
CA SER A 5 46.74 -3.33 -0.73
C SER A 5 46.79 -3.76 -2.20
N HIS A 6 46.40 -5.01 -2.50
CA HIS A 6 46.26 -5.50 -3.86
C HIS A 6 44.87 -5.17 -4.40
N GLY A 7 44.80 -4.15 -5.25
CA GLY A 7 43.68 -3.88 -6.14
C GLY A 7 44.20 -3.75 -7.57
N ILE A 8 43.58 -4.49 -8.50
CA ILE A 8 43.87 -4.41 -9.93
C ILE A 8 43.28 -3.11 -10.48
N GLY A 9 44.09 -2.27 -11.15
CA GLY A 9 43.61 -1.03 -11.79
C GLY A 9 43.66 0.24 -10.93
N GLY A 10 44.46 0.28 -9.86
CA GLY A 10 44.70 1.52 -9.10
C GLY A 10 43.61 1.87 -8.07
N LEU A 11 42.61 1.01 -7.89
CA LEU A 11 41.62 1.15 -6.82
C LEU A 11 42.09 0.38 -5.58
N SER A 12 42.38 1.12 -4.51
CA SER A 12 42.64 0.55 -3.19
C SER A 12 41.30 0.07 -2.58
N TYR A 13 41.14 -1.23 -2.41
CA TYR A 13 39.98 -1.79 -1.73
C TYR A 13 40.14 -1.59 -0.22
N ASP A 14 39.52 -0.54 0.32
CA ASP A 14 39.48 -0.29 1.75
C ASP A 14 38.47 -1.23 2.42
N ALA A 15 38.97 -2.37 2.94
CA ALA A 15 38.17 -3.37 3.61
C ALA A 15 37.39 -2.83 4.84
N LYS A 16 37.74 -1.64 5.36
CA LYS A 16 36.98 -0.97 6.43
C LYS A 16 35.67 -0.34 5.95
N LYS A 17 35.51 -0.10 4.64
CA LYS A 17 34.30 0.52 4.05
C LYS A 17 33.39 -0.54 3.42
N ARG A 18 33.05 -1.58 4.18
CA ARG A 18 32.09 -2.57 3.72
C ARG A 18 30.69 -1.95 3.75
N PRO A 19 30.03 -1.75 2.60
CA PRO A 19 28.68 -1.21 2.58
C PRO A 19 27.74 -2.22 3.26
N TRP A 20 26.81 -1.71 4.06
CA TRP A 20 25.79 -2.54 4.66
C TRP A 20 24.90 -3.15 3.56
N PRO A 21 24.43 -4.40 3.72
CA PRO A 21 23.47 -4.99 2.79
C PRO A 21 22.20 -4.13 2.70
N ALA A 22 21.65 -3.96 1.50
CA ALA A 22 20.47 -3.12 1.29
C ALA A 22 19.26 -3.66 2.08
N GLU A 23 19.20 -4.97 2.29
CA GLU A 23 18.19 -5.66 3.09
C GLU A 23 18.21 -5.20 4.55
N PHE A 24 19.41 -4.91 5.09
CA PHE A 24 19.53 -4.41 6.45
C PHE A 24 18.96 -2.99 6.57
N ASN A 25 19.16 -2.15 5.56
CA ASN A 25 18.58 -0.81 5.54
C ASN A 25 17.05 -0.87 5.53
N VAL A 26 16.47 -1.78 4.74
CA VAL A 26 15.01 -1.99 4.69
C VAL A 26 14.50 -2.51 6.03
N PHE A 27 15.16 -3.51 6.62
CA PHE A 27 14.82 -4.03 7.94
C PHE A 27 14.85 -2.93 9.01
N LEU A 28 15.92 -2.14 9.04
CA LEU A 28 16.07 -1.03 9.99
C LEU A 28 14.98 0.03 9.79
N ALA A 29 14.66 0.39 8.56
CA ALA A 29 13.58 1.32 8.25
C ALA A 29 12.22 0.79 8.77
N LEU A 30 11.97 -0.52 8.64
CA LEU A 30 10.76 -1.17 9.13
C LEU A 30 10.66 -1.09 10.66
N VAL A 31 11.76 -1.36 11.38
CA VAL A 31 11.82 -1.24 12.84
C VAL A 31 11.56 0.19 13.30
N ILE A 32 12.20 1.18 12.65
CA ILE A 32 12.01 2.60 12.97
C ILE A 32 10.56 3.01 12.72
N LEU A 33 9.97 2.57 11.62
CA LEU A 33 8.59 2.88 11.26
C LEU A 33 7.61 2.31 12.29
N VAL A 34 7.78 1.05 12.70
CA VAL A 34 6.95 0.43 13.76
C VAL A 34 7.09 1.22 15.06
N ALA A 35 8.32 1.55 15.47
CA ALA A 35 8.55 2.30 16.71
C ALA A 35 7.92 3.70 16.66
N ALA A 36 8.01 4.40 15.53
CA ALA A 36 7.42 5.71 15.35
C ALA A 36 5.89 5.67 15.42
N PHE A 37 5.25 4.75 14.68
CA PHE A 37 3.79 4.63 14.70
C PHE A 37 3.26 4.10 16.04
N GLU A 38 4.00 3.24 16.73
CA GLU A 38 3.67 2.79 18.08
C GLU A 38 3.75 3.93 19.08
N LEU A 39 4.79 4.78 19.02
CA LEU A 39 4.95 5.96 19.87
C LEU A 39 3.81 6.96 19.63
N VAL A 40 3.53 7.28 18.36
CA VAL A 40 2.46 8.22 18.00
C VAL A 40 1.10 7.68 18.41
N GLY A 41 0.84 6.39 18.16
CA GLY A 41 -0.39 5.72 18.58
C GLY A 41 -0.61 5.82 20.09
N ARG A 42 0.42 5.47 20.87
CA ARG A 42 0.33 5.49 22.34
C ARG A 42 0.13 6.89 22.91
N VAL A 43 0.88 7.87 22.41
CA VAL A 43 0.87 9.23 22.99
C VAL A 43 -0.35 10.04 22.55
N PHE A 44 -0.74 9.97 21.28
CA PHE A 44 -1.77 10.85 20.72
C PHE A 44 -3.14 10.19 20.54
N LEU A 45 -3.19 8.88 20.31
CA LEU A 45 -4.43 8.16 20.00
C LEU A 45 -4.90 7.25 21.15
N GLY A 46 -4.06 7.07 22.19
CA GLY A 46 -4.35 6.18 23.32
C GLY A 46 -4.49 4.70 22.93
N ASP A 47 -4.02 4.33 21.73
CA ASP A 47 -4.16 2.98 21.15
C ASP A 47 -2.84 2.56 20.51
N SER A 48 -2.58 1.27 20.45
CA SER A 48 -1.28 0.75 19.98
C SER A 48 -1.35 0.31 18.51
N PHE A 49 -0.25 0.52 17.78
CA PHE A 49 -0.14 0.26 16.34
C PHE A 49 0.06 -1.23 16.07
N LEU A 50 1.09 -1.82 16.70
CA LEU A 50 1.46 -3.22 16.51
C LEU A 50 1.14 -4.06 17.74
N PHE A 51 1.46 -3.56 18.93
CA PHE A 51 1.18 -4.28 20.17
C PHE A 51 -0.27 -4.05 20.62
N ASN A 52 -0.81 -4.97 21.41
CA ASN A 52 -2.11 -4.80 22.03
C ASN A 52 -1.93 -4.39 23.49
N THR A 53 -2.50 -3.25 23.86
CA THR A 53 -2.44 -2.69 25.22
C THR A 53 -3.78 -2.71 25.93
N ARG A 54 -4.79 -3.40 25.35
CA ARG A 54 -6.15 -3.47 25.90
C ARG A 54 -6.28 -4.68 26.83
N GLU A 55 -6.82 -4.48 28.02
CA GLU A 55 -6.93 -5.52 29.06
C GLU A 55 -7.87 -6.69 28.69
N ASN A 56 -8.79 -6.50 27.73
CA ASN A 56 -9.83 -7.46 27.36
C ASN A 56 -9.50 -8.34 26.14
N VAL A 57 -8.24 -8.38 25.68
CA VAL A 57 -7.86 -9.15 24.49
C VAL A 57 -6.63 -9.99 24.78
N SER A 58 -6.70 -11.29 24.51
CA SER A 58 -5.67 -12.28 24.86
C SER A 58 -4.44 -12.30 23.93
N GLY A 59 -4.41 -11.49 22.87
CA GLY A 59 -3.34 -11.47 21.87
C GLY A 59 -2.31 -10.37 22.11
N LEU A 60 -1.03 -10.67 21.89
CA LEU A 60 0.09 -9.70 21.99
C LEU A 60 0.03 -8.61 20.91
N PHE A 61 -0.53 -8.93 19.75
CA PHE A 61 -0.59 -8.05 18.58
C PHE A 61 -1.98 -7.49 18.33
N ASN A 62 -2.04 -6.33 17.68
CA ASN A 62 -3.28 -5.75 17.19
C ASN A 62 -3.72 -6.46 15.89
N GLU A 63 -4.28 -7.66 16.04
CA GLU A 63 -4.69 -8.54 14.93
C GLU A 63 -5.57 -7.83 13.91
N GLN A 64 -6.51 -7.00 14.38
CA GLN A 64 -7.45 -6.28 13.53
C GLN A 64 -6.73 -5.27 12.61
N ARG A 65 -5.79 -4.49 13.15
CA ARG A 65 -4.98 -3.55 12.36
C ARG A 65 -4.05 -4.28 11.41
N LEU A 66 -3.41 -5.35 11.89
CA LEU A 66 -2.48 -6.14 11.10
C LEU A 66 -3.20 -6.81 9.92
N GLN A 67 -4.39 -7.36 10.14
CA GLN A 67 -5.23 -7.95 9.10
C GLN A 67 -5.61 -6.92 8.03
N ILE A 68 -5.98 -5.70 8.42
CA ILE A 68 -6.27 -4.62 7.46
C ILE A 68 -5.03 -4.27 6.64
N ILE A 69 -3.86 -4.12 7.27
CA ILE A 69 -2.60 -3.80 6.57
C ILE A 69 -2.25 -4.90 5.57
N ILE A 70 -2.29 -6.17 6.01
CA ILE A 70 -1.99 -7.32 5.17
C ILE A 70 -2.98 -7.37 4.01
N LEU A 71 -4.28 -7.30 4.27
CA LEU A 71 -5.32 -7.37 3.25
C LEU A 71 -5.18 -6.24 2.23
N GLN A 72 -4.88 -5.02 2.67
CA GLN A 72 -4.70 -3.88 1.78
C GLN A 72 -3.46 -4.03 0.87
N VAL A 73 -2.32 -4.44 1.43
CA VAL A 73 -1.09 -4.66 0.66
C VAL A 73 -1.23 -5.87 -0.27
N SER A 74 -1.93 -6.93 0.17
CA SER A 74 -2.22 -8.11 -0.65
C SER A 74 -3.09 -7.77 -1.85
N ILE A 75 -4.14 -6.94 -1.71
CA ILE A 75 -4.97 -6.51 -2.84
C ILE A 75 -4.11 -5.80 -3.89
N VAL A 76 -3.28 -4.84 -3.47
CA VAL A 76 -2.39 -4.11 -4.38
C VAL A 76 -1.39 -5.07 -5.04
N GLY A 77 -0.83 -6.02 -4.30
CA GLY A 77 0.09 -7.03 -4.83
C GLY A 77 -0.55 -7.95 -5.88
N ILE A 78 -1.76 -8.44 -5.62
CA ILE A 78 -2.51 -9.29 -6.57
C ILE A 78 -2.82 -8.52 -7.85
N ILE A 79 -3.27 -7.26 -7.73
CA ILE A 79 -3.53 -6.38 -8.88
C ILE A 79 -2.23 -6.13 -9.66
N ALA A 80 -1.13 -5.83 -8.98
CA ALA A 80 0.16 -5.59 -9.62
C ALA A 80 0.63 -6.80 -10.45
N ILE A 81 0.46 -8.02 -9.93
CA ILE A 81 0.78 -9.25 -10.67
C ILE A 81 -0.09 -9.38 -11.92
N GLY A 82 -1.41 -9.19 -11.79
CA GLY A 82 -2.35 -9.27 -12.91
C GLY A 82 -2.08 -8.21 -13.99
N VAL A 83 -1.87 -6.96 -13.59
CA VAL A 83 -1.58 -5.83 -14.48
C VAL A 83 -0.25 -6.02 -15.21
N THR A 84 0.77 -6.59 -14.55
CA THR A 84 2.06 -6.88 -15.19
C THR A 84 1.91 -7.88 -16.34
N GLN A 85 1.07 -8.91 -16.19
CA GLN A 85 0.80 -9.87 -17.26
C GLN A 85 0.07 -9.22 -18.43
N VAL A 86 -0.88 -8.34 -18.16
CA VAL A 86 -1.63 -7.61 -19.19
C VAL A 86 -0.71 -6.64 -19.96
N ILE A 87 0.20 -5.96 -19.29
CA ILE A 87 1.21 -5.08 -19.92
C ILE A 87 2.12 -5.88 -20.87
N ILE A 88 2.66 -7.01 -20.40
CA ILE A 88 3.60 -7.83 -21.18
C ILE A 88 2.90 -8.52 -22.35
N CYS A 89 1.76 -9.18 -22.11
CA CYS A 89 1.06 -9.95 -23.14
C CYS A 89 0.28 -9.07 -24.12
N GLY A 90 -0.26 -7.94 -23.67
CA GLY A 90 -1.02 -7.01 -24.49
C GLY A 90 -0.16 -5.98 -25.23
N GLY A 91 1.14 -5.91 -24.94
CA GLY A 91 2.01 -4.87 -25.50
C GLY A 91 1.56 -3.45 -25.14
N ILE A 92 0.85 -3.31 -24.03
CA ILE A 92 0.22 -2.05 -23.61
C ILE A 92 1.28 -1.26 -22.86
N ASP A 93 1.73 -0.15 -23.46
CA ASP A 93 2.66 0.76 -22.81
C ASP A 93 2.03 1.32 -21.51
N LEU A 94 2.87 1.58 -20.50
CA LEU A 94 2.47 2.16 -19.22
C LEU A 94 1.73 3.50 -19.39
N SER A 95 1.91 4.14 -20.55
CA SER A 95 1.10 5.24 -21.07
C SER A 95 -0.41 5.07 -20.85
N SER A 96 -0.99 3.89 -21.13
CA SER A 96 -2.43 3.65 -20.91
C SER A 96 -2.79 3.37 -19.44
N GLY A 97 -1.80 3.07 -18.60
CA GLY A 97 -1.98 2.81 -17.17
C GLY A 97 -2.60 3.99 -16.42
N SER A 98 -2.38 5.22 -16.90
CA SER A 98 -3.02 6.43 -16.39
C SER A 98 -4.55 6.42 -16.58
N ILE A 99 -5.03 5.94 -17.73
CA ILE A 99 -6.45 5.83 -18.07
C ILE A 99 -7.11 4.72 -17.25
N VAL A 100 -6.45 3.57 -17.12
CA VAL A 100 -6.93 2.45 -16.30
C VAL A 100 -7.00 2.85 -14.83
N GLY A 101 -5.98 3.55 -14.31
CA GLY A 101 -5.95 4.06 -12.94
C GLY A 101 -7.04 5.09 -12.67
N ALA A 102 -7.21 6.06 -13.57
CA ALA A 102 -8.27 7.07 -13.46
C ALA A 102 -9.67 6.41 -13.48
N THR A 103 -9.89 5.50 -14.43
CA THR A 103 -11.15 4.75 -14.56
C THR A 103 -11.46 3.95 -13.30
N ALA A 104 -10.47 3.25 -12.73
CA ALA A 104 -10.63 2.48 -11.50
C ALA A 104 -11.01 3.37 -10.30
N MET A 105 -10.34 4.52 -10.14
CA MET A 105 -10.63 5.45 -9.05
C MET A 105 -12.02 6.07 -9.19
N ILE A 106 -12.41 6.47 -10.40
CA ILE A 106 -13.74 7.05 -10.66
C ILE A 106 -14.81 6.00 -10.39
N ALA A 107 -14.70 4.79 -10.96
CA ALA A 107 -15.68 3.73 -10.76
C ALA A 107 -15.82 3.33 -9.28
N MET A 108 -14.71 3.23 -8.55
CA MET A 108 -14.71 2.94 -7.11
C MET A 108 -15.47 3.98 -6.30
N SER A 109 -15.43 5.26 -6.67
CA SER A 109 -16.21 6.30 -5.98
C SER A 109 -17.72 6.08 -6.05
N PHE A 110 -18.22 5.41 -7.09
CA PHE A 110 -19.64 5.02 -7.20
C PHE A 110 -19.94 3.67 -6.52
N ALA A 111 -18.93 2.86 -6.23
CA ALA A 111 -19.08 1.54 -5.60
C ALA A 111 -19.08 1.61 -4.05
N GLN A 112 -19.18 2.82 -3.49
CA GLN A 112 -19.05 3.04 -2.04
C GLN A 112 -20.35 2.76 -1.30
N VAL A 113 -20.22 2.16 -0.12
CA VAL A 113 -21.35 1.91 0.80
C VAL A 113 -21.66 3.14 1.65
N ALA A 114 -22.94 3.39 1.95
CA ALA A 114 -23.35 4.56 2.74
C ALA A 114 -22.96 4.43 4.21
N THR A 115 -22.91 3.21 4.74
CA THR A 115 -22.64 2.95 6.16
C THR A 115 -21.52 1.95 6.35
N VAL A 116 -20.66 2.21 7.35
CA VAL A 116 -19.61 1.30 7.81
C VAL A 116 -19.76 1.17 9.32
N ASN A 117 -19.95 -0.05 9.81
CA ASN A 117 -20.16 -0.34 11.24
C ASN A 117 -21.33 0.44 11.87
N GLY A 118 -22.43 0.64 11.11
CA GLY A 118 -23.62 1.36 11.57
C GLY A 118 -23.51 2.89 11.57
N ASN A 119 -22.36 3.45 11.22
CA ASN A 119 -22.17 4.90 11.07
C ASN A 119 -22.05 5.29 9.59
N PRO A 120 -22.40 6.54 9.21
CA PRO A 120 -22.16 7.05 7.86
C PRO A 120 -20.68 6.91 7.47
N ASN A 121 -20.43 6.42 6.26
CA ASN A 121 -19.08 6.16 5.77
C ASN A 121 -18.32 7.48 5.56
N PRO A 122 -17.29 7.80 6.37
CA PRO A 122 -16.58 9.08 6.25
C PRO A 122 -15.74 9.18 4.97
N LYS A 123 -15.54 8.06 4.26
CA LYS A 123 -14.74 7.98 3.03
C LYS A 123 -15.59 8.02 1.76
N ALA A 124 -16.92 8.02 1.89
CA ALA A 124 -17.78 8.02 0.73
C ALA A 124 -17.89 9.42 0.12
N MET A 125 -17.50 9.54 -1.15
CA MET A 125 -17.32 10.76 -1.90
C MET A 125 -18.66 11.38 -2.34
N PHE A 126 -19.67 10.55 -2.61
CA PHE A 126 -20.98 10.99 -3.11
C PHE A 126 -22.13 10.84 -2.10
N ILE A 127 -21.85 10.83 -0.79
CA ILE A 127 -22.89 10.80 0.26
C ILE A 127 -23.93 11.91 0.07
N ASN A 128 -23.48 13.13 -0.24
CA ASN A 128 -24.37 14.29 -0.39
C ASN A 128 -25.32 14.19 -1.59
N TYR A 129 -25.02 13.32 -2.56
CA TYR A 129 -25.83 13.09 -3.76
C TYR A 129 -26.63 11.78 -3.69
N GLY A 130 -26.49 11.01 -2.60
CA GLY A 130 -27.15 9.71 -2.42
C GLY A 130 -26.63 8.62 -3.36
N TRP A 131 -25.47 8.81 -4.00
CA TRP A 131 -24.87 7.83 -4.91
C TRP A 131 -23.97 6.85 -4.16
N THR A 132 -24.56 6.22 -3.15
CA THR A 132 -23.95 5.22 -2.28
C THR A 132 -24.86 3.99 -2.25
N ASP A 133 -24.29 2.79 -2.08
CA ASP A 133 -25.02 1.52 -2.16
C ASP A 133 -25.67 1.26 -3.53
N LEU A 134 -25.03 1.73 -4.60
CA LEU A 134 -25.47 1.49 -5.97
C LEU A 134 -25.26 0.01 -6.37
N PRO A 135 -26.13 -0.57 -7.21
CA PRO A 135 -25.92 -1.91 -7.73
C PRO A 135 -24.62 -1.96 -8.55
N VAL A 136 -23.90 -3.08 -8.49
CA VAL A 136 -22.57 -3.28 -9.13
C VAL A 136 -22.53 -2.89 -10.60
N ILE A 137 -23.66 -3.01 -11.30
CA ILE A 137 -23.82 -2.60 -12.70
C ILE A 137 -23.52 -1.10 -12.90
N VAL A 138 -23.87 -0.23 -11.97
CA VAL A 138 -23.68 1.23 -12.14
C VAL A 138 -22.19 1.61 -12.13
N PRO A 139 -21.37 1.26 -11.13
CA PRO A 139 -19.93 1.46 -11.19
C PRO A 139 -19.26 0.84 -12.43
N LEU A 140 -19.78 -0.31 -12.90
CA LEU A 140 -19.26 -0.99 -14.08
C LEU A 140 -19.55 -0.21 -15.37
N LEU A 141 -20.76 0.34 -15.51
CA LEU A 141 -21.10 1.23 -16.62
C LEU A 141 -20.30 2.53 -16.59
N VAL A 142 -20.04 3.09 -15.40
CA VAL A 142 -19.16 4.26 -15.25
C VAL A 142 -17.73 3.91 -15.68
N ALA A 143 -17.21 2.75 -15.28
CA ALA A 143 -15.89 2.29 -15.71
C ALA A 143 -15.78 2.15 -17.23
N VAL A 144 -16.77 1.50 -17.86
CA VAL A 144 -16.84 1.35 -19.32
C VAL A 144 -16.96 2.71 -20.01
N GLY A 145 -17.79 3.62 -19.49
CA GLY A 145 -17.94 4.97 -20.02
C GLY A 145 -16.65 5.78 -19.94
N CYS A 146 -15.95 5.75 -18.81
CA CYS A 146 -14.64 6.39 -18.66
C CYS A 146 -13.60 5.83 -19.62
N GLY A 147 -13.56 4.49 -19.79
CA GLY A 147 -12.69 3.85 -20.78
C GLY A 147 -12.98 4.33 -22.19
N LEU A 148 -14.25 4.29 -22.63
CA LEU A 148 -14.67 4.71 -23.97
C LEU A 148 -14.38 6.19 -24.28
N ILE A 149 -14.45 7.07 -23.27
CA ILE A 149 -14.16 8.50 -23.44
C ILE A 149 -12.65 8.76 -23.54
N ALA A 150 -11.85 7.97 -22.82
CA ALA A 150 -10.42 8.21 -22.68
C ALA A 150 -9.56 7.42 -23.68
N GLY A 151 -10.09 6.37 -24.35
CA GLY A 151 -9.36 5.60 -25.37
C GLY A 151 -10.09 4.36 -25.87
#